data_AF-A0A1K2D7R9-F1
#
_entry.id   AF-A0A1K2D7R9-F1
#
_cell.length_a   1.000
_cell.length_b   1.000
_cell.length_c   1.000
_cell.angle_alpha   90.00
_cell.angle_beta   90.00
_cell.angle_gamma   90.00
#
_symmetry.space_group_name_H-M   'P 1'
#
loop_
_entity.id
_entity.type
_entity.pdbx_description
1 polymer ?
#
loop_
_entity_poly.entity_id
_entity_poly.type
_entity_poly.pdbx_seq_one_letter_code
_entity_poly.pdbx_strand_id
1 'polypeptide(L)'
;MPGKSRELGRLGPGMLLMAGRGITGFELWRAASGTGADLLWRVRKNIVLPVLEAFDDGSCLSEIVAAGDRERRDPVRFIEYTPRP
;
A
#
# COMPACT_ATOMS: atom_id res chain seq x y z
N MET A 1 -13.51 4.33 18.60
CA MET A 1 -13.28 4.43 17.15
C MET A 1 -11.84 4.89 16.95
N PRO A 2 -10.97 4.12 16.26
CA PRO A 2 -9.63 4.61 15.99
C PRO A 2 -9.77 5.86 15.11
N GLY A 3 -9.25 6.98 15.61
CA GLY A 3 -9.49 8.30 15.03
C GLY A 3 -9.05 8.33 13.57
N LYS A 4 -9.96 8.73 12.69
CA LYS A 4 -9.61 9.13 11.32
C LYS A 4 -8.48 10.15 11.45
N SER A 5 -7.29 9.82 10.95
CA SER A 5 -6.21 10.79 10.81
C SER A 5 -6.76 11.97 10.01
N ARG A 6 -6.77 13.14 10.63
CA ARG A 6 -7.32 14.39 10.07
C ARG A 6 -6.68 14.74 8.73
N GLU A 7 -5.49 14.20 8.51
CA GLU A 7 -4.64 14.36 7.33
C GLU A 7 -5.19 13.63 6.10
N LEU A 8 -5.77 12.43 6.26
CA LEU A 8 -6.31 11.67 5.11
C LEU A 8 -7.55 12.34 4.51
N GLY A 9 -8.34 13.06 5.33
CA GLY A 9 -9.54 13.77 4.86
C GLY A 9 -9.25 14.94 3.91
N ARG A 10 -7.99 15.28 3.67
CA ARG A 10 -7.55 16.31 2.70
C ARG A 10 -7.02 15.71 1.40
N LEU A 11 -6.83 14.40 1.34
CA LEU A 11 -6.39 13.72 0.14
C LEU A 11 -7.56 13.55 -0.82
N GLY A 12 -7.25 13.57 -2.11
CA GLY A 12 -8.23 13.42 -3.17
C GLY A 12 -7.57 13.08 -4.50
N PRO A 13 -8.39 12.91 -5.56
CA PRO A 13 -7.89 12.64 -6.91
C PRO A 13 -6.85 13.67 -7.37
N GLY A 14 -5.80 13.18 -8.05
CA GLY A 14 -4.70 14.00 -8.54
C GLY A 14 -3.62 14.33 -7.50
N MET A 15 -3.72 13.81 -6.27
CA MET A 15 -2.66 13.86 -5.27
C MET A 15 -1.93 12.52 -5.17
N LEU A 16 -0.61 12.57 -4.94
CA LEU A 16 0.20 11.40 -4.60
C LEU A 16 0.55 11.40 -3.11
N LEU A 17 0.10 10.38 -2.38
CA LEU A 17 0.52 10.11 -1.01
C LEU A 17 1.69 9.12 -1.00
N MET A 18 2.83 9.57 -0.45
CA MET A 18 4.00 8.72 -0.21
C MET A 18 4.12 8.36 1.27
N ALA A 19 4.21 7.07 1.57
CA ALA A 19 4.34 6.56 2.93
C ALA A 19 5.69 5.85 3.15
N GLY A 20 6.34 6.16 4.29
CA GLY A 20 7.65 5.63 4.65
C GLY A 20 7.64 4.31 5.42
N ARG A 21 8.85 3.76 5.64
CA ARG A 21 9.09 2.50 6.37
C ARG A 21 8.70 2.65 7.84
N GLY A 22 7.46 2.33 8.18
CA GLY A 22 6.88 2.49 9.52
C GLY A 22 5.39 2.83 9.49
N ILE A 23 4.89 3.24 8.33
CA ILE A 23 3.48 3.53 8.08
C ILE A 23 2.89 2.32 7.33
N THR A 24 2.63 1.25 8.05
CA THR A 24 2.18 -0.03 7.46
C THR A 24 0.97 -0.57 8.21
N GLY A 25 -0.09 -0.92 7.49
CA GLY A 25 -1.27 -1.57 8.05
C GLY A 25 -2.43 -1.57 7.06
N PHE A 26 -3.16 -2.68 6.98
CA PHE A 26 -4.27 -2.87 6.06
C PHE A 26 -5.33 -1.76 6.18
N GLU A 27 -5.70 -1.37 7.41
CA GLU A 27 -6.71 -0.33 7.62
C GLU A 27 -6.26 1.04 7.13
N LEU A 28 -4.97 1.37 7.31
CA LEU A 28 -4.44 2.65 6.84
C LEU A 28 -4.34 2.68 5.31
N TRP A 29 -3.95 1.56 4.70
CA TRP A 29 -3.99 1.38 3.26
C TRP A 29 -5.41 1.58 2.70
N ARG A 30 -6.40 0.88 3.27
CA ARG A 30 -7.82 1.03 2.89
C ARG A 30 -8.32 2.47 3.04
N ALA A 31 -8.00 3.10 4.17
CA ALA A 31 -8.43 4.47 4.45
C ALA A 31 -7.85 5.46 3.45
N ALA A 32 -6.56 5.34 3.10
CA ALA A 32 -5.91 6.20 2.11
C ALA A 32 -6.40 5.91 0.69
N SER A 33 -6.55 4.64 0.31
CA SER A 33 -7.04 4.25 -1.02
C SER A 33 -8.46 4.75 -1.26
N GLY A 34 -9.31 4.73 -0.22
CA GLY A 34 -10.66 5.29 -0.27
C GLY A 34 -10.74 6.81 -0.48
N THR A 35 -9.63 7.54 -0.42
CA THR A 35 -9.61 8.99 -0.73
C THR A 35 -9.58 9.28 -2.23
N GLY A 36 -9.21 8.30 -3.06
CA GLY A 36 -9.00 8.49 -4.51
C GLY A 36 -7.65 9.11 -4.87
N ALA A 37 -6.76 9.34 -3.90
CA ALA A 37 -5.37 9.70 -4.15
C ALA A 37 -4.55 8.52 -4.69
N ASP A 38 -3.53 8.83 -5.48
CA ASP A 38 -2.51 7.85 -5.88
C ASP A 38 -1.60 7.53 -4.69
N LEU A 39 -1.21 6.27 -4.57
CA LEU A 39 -0.56 5.73 -3.38
C LEU A 39 0.81 5.13 -3.71
N LEU A 40 1.84 5.52 -2.96
CA LEU A 40 3.17 4.91 -3.03
C LEU A 40 3.70 4.57 -1.63
N TRP A 41 3.75 3.28 -1.31
CA TRP A 41 4.23 2.79 -0.01
C TRP A 41 5.62 2.19 -0.12
N ARG A 42 6.53 2.66 0.72
CA ARG A 42 7.81 2.00 0.96
C ARG A 42 7.72 1.10 2.18
N VAL A 43 7.61 -0.21 1.95
CA VAL A 43 7.53 -1.21 3.03
C VAL A 43 8.92 -1.68 3.48
N ARG A 44 8.97 -2.39 4.61
CA ARG A 44 10.19 -3.07 5.08
C ARG A 44 10.39 -4.36 4.29
N LYS A 45 11.66 -4.79 4.13
CA LYS A 45 12.03 -6.01 3.38
C LYS A 45 11.49 -7.32 3.96
N ASN A 46 11.00 -7.30 5.21
CA ASN A 46 10.46 -8.49 5.87
C ASN A 46 8.95 -8.66 5.64
N ILE A 47 8.31 -7.74 4.90
CA ILE A 47 6.95 -7.95 4.41
C ILE A 47 7.02 -8.90 3.22
N VAL A 48 6.26 -9.98 3.30
CA VAL A 48 6.10 -10.92 2.18
C VAL A 48 4.91 -10.45 1.35
N LEU A 49 5.18 -10.13 0.09
CA LEU A 49 4.16 -9.87 -0.93
C LEU A 49 4.21 -11.03 -1.94
N PRO A 50 3.21 -11.91 -1.99
CA PRO A 50 3.19 -12.98 -2.97
C PRO A 50 3.10 -12.41 -4.39
N VAL A 51 3.89 -12.92 -5.32
CA VAL A 51 3.71 -12.60 -6.75
C VAL A 51 2.53 -13.41 -7.25
N LEU A 52 1.42 -12.72 -7.55
CA LEU A 52 0.23 -13.31 -8.15
C LEU A 52 0.35 -13.30 -9.69
N GLU A 53 0.90 -12.22 -10.24
CA GLU A 53 1.18 -12.05 -11.67
C GLU A 53 2.41 -11.14 -11.84
N ALA A 54 3.27 -11.43 -12.82
CA ALA A 54 4.40 -10.57 -13.18
C ALA A 54 4.10 -9.85 -14.50
N PHE A 55 4.47 -8.58 -14.60
CA PHE A 55 4.26 -7.75 -15.78
C PHE A 55 5.58 -7.45 -16.50
N ASP A 56 5.51 -7.16 -17.80
CA ASP A 56 6.68 -6.88 -18.66
C ASP A 56 7.48 -5.63 -18.23
N ASP A 57 6.86 -4.72 -17.46
CA ASP A 57 7.53 -3.54 -16.91
C ASP A 57 8.35 -3.83 -15.63
N GLY A 58 8.44 -5.12 -15.23
CA GLY A 58 9.19 -5.57 -14.06
C GLY A 58 8.43 -5.42 -12.73
N SER A 59 7.18 -4.96 -12.76
CA SER A 59 6.32 -4.95 -11.58
C SER A 59 5.50 -6.23 -11.44
N CYS A 60 4.94 -6.46 -10.26
CA CYS A 60 4.13 -7.63 -9.95
C CYS A 60 2.80 -7.23 -9.31
N LEU A 61 1.73 -7.94 -9.66
CA LEU A 61 0.49 -7.96 -8.91
C LEU A 61 0.69 -8.78 -7.63
N SER A 62 0.19 -8.26 -6.53
CA SER A 62 0.15 -8.89 -5.22
C SER A 62 -1.12 -8.47 -4.49
N GLU A 63 -1.18 -8.81 -3.21
CA GLU A 63 -2.30 -8.48 -2.33
C GLU A 63 -1.82 -8.14 -0.93
N ILE A 64 -2.45 -7.16 -0.30
CA ILE A 64 -2.32 -6.91 1.14
C ILE A 64 -3.47 -7.64 1.84
N VAL A 65 -3.15 -8.46 2.82
CA VAL A 65 -4.13 -9.22 3.61
C VAL A 65 -4.26 -8.60 4.99
N ALA A 66 -5.49 -8.44 5.49
CA ALA A 66 -5.73 -7.94 6.84
C ALA A 66 -5.23 -8.92 7.90
N ALA A 67 -4.62 -8.40 8.96
CA ALA A 67 -4.25 -9.22 10.11
C ALA A 67 -5.52 -9.72 10.81
N GLY A 68 -5.63 -11.03 11.03
CA GLY A 68 -6.77 -11.65 11.72
C GLY A 68 -8.01 -11.90 10.86
N ASP A 69 -8.04 -11.43 9.62
CA ASP A 69 -9.12 -11.69 8.68
C ASP A 69 -8.55 -11.88 7.26
N ARG A 70 -8.43 -13.14 6.85
CA ARG A 70 -7.84 -13.52 5.56
C ARG A 70 -8.78 -13.30 4.39
N GLU A 71 -10.06 -12.99 4.61
CA GLU A 71 -10.99 -12.69 3.52
C GLU A 71 -10.85 -11.22 3.08
N ARG A 72 -10.36 -10.36 3.97
CA ARG A 72 -10.10 -8.95 3.68
C ARG A 72 -8.74 -8.79 3.00
N ARG A 73 -8.80 -8.57 1.69
CA ARG A 73 -7.65 -8.48 0.80
C ARG A 73 -7.83 -7.30 -0.16
N ASP A 74 -6.73 -6.64 -0.48
CA ASP A 74 -6.70 -5.60 -1.52
C ASP A 74 -5.58 -5.90 -2.52
N PRO A 75 -5.87 -5.83 -3.83
CA PRO A 75 -4.85 -5.97 -4.85
C PRO A 75 -3.90 -4.76 -4.81
N VAL A 76 -2.61 -5.03 -4.98
CA VAL A 76 -1.57 -4.01 -5.08
C VAL A 76 -0.57 -4.36 -6.17
N ARG A 77 0.05 -3.33 -6.76
CA ARG A 77 1.20 -3.50 -7.64
C ARG A 77 2.46 -3.15 -6.87
N PHE A 78 3.47 -4.01 -6.90
CA PHE A 78 4.75 -3.72 -6.26
C PHE A 78 5.92 -3.87 -7.23
N ILE A 79 7.00 -3.16 -6.90
CA ILE A 79 8.32 -3.34 -7.50
C ILE A 79 9.32 -3.56 -6.37
N GLU A 80 10.28 -4.43 -6.60
CA GLU A 80 11.47 -4.47 -5.75
C GLU A 80 12.44 -3.40 -6.23
N TYR A 81 12.86 -2.53 -5.32
CA TYR A 81 13.81 -1.45 -5.62
C TYR A 81 14.95 -1.48 -4.62
N THR A 82 16.16 -1.67 -5.17
CA THR A 82 17.42 -1.52 -4.44
C THR A 82 17.98 -0.14 -4.75
N PRO A 83 18.10 0.77 -3.77
CA PRO A 83 18.81 2.03 -3.96
C PRO A 83 20.23 1.73 -4.44
N ARG A 84 20.71 2.45 -5.45
CA ARG A 84 22.13 2.43 -5.78
C ARG A 84 22.94 2.95 -4.57
N PRO A 85 24.13 2.38 -4.31
CA PRO A 85 24.99 2.82 -3.21
C PRO A 85 25.41 4.28 -3.33
#